data_AF-A0A2V7VAD2-F1
#
_entry.id   AF-A0A2V7VAD2-F1
#
_cell.length_a   1.000
_cell.length_b   1.000
_cell.length_c   1.000
_cell.angle_alpha   90.00
_cell.angle_beta   90.00
_cell.angle_gamma   90.00
#
_symmetry.space_group_name_H-M   'P 1'
#
loop_
_entity.id
_entity.type
_entity.pdbx_description
1 polymer ?
#
loop_
_entity_poly.entity_id
_entity_poly.type
_entity_poly.pdbx_seq_one_letter_code
_entity_poly.pdbx_strand_id
1 'polypeptide(L)'
;MTSPQGEGAPPGPPIDDRREIFGWMMYAWAFHGFITTVATVLLGPYLTLLAQRAVGENGRVFAPIAFITAKSFFPYCVSISVFLQLFLLPVLGAIADYSSLKKRLLALTCV
;
A
#
# COMPACT_ATOMS: atom_id res chain seq x y z
N MET A 1 33.14 50.97 -7.52
CA MET A 1 33.78 49.66 -7.79
C MET A 1 32.88 48.60 -7.20
N THR A 2 32.07 48.00 -8.07
CA THR A 2 31.10 46.94 -7.80
C THR A 2 31.83 45.60 -7.79
N SER A 3 31.92 44.94 -6.63
CA SER A 3 32.31 43.53 -6.55
C SER A 3 31.16 42.67 -7.10
N PRO A 4 31.41 41.69 -7.98
CA PRO A 4 30.35 40.87 -8.53
C PRO A 4 29.84 39.94 -7.42
N GLN A 5 28.52 39.94 -7.21
CA GLN A 5 27.87 38.94 -6.38
C GLN A 5 28.03 37.59 -7.06
N GLY A 6 28.60 36.61 -6.34
CA GLY A 6 28.62 35.23 -6.78
C GLY A 6 27.18 34.75 -6.92
N GLU A 7 26.74 34.57 -8.16
CA GLU A 7 25.49 33.89 -8.49
C GLU A 7 25.46 32.53 -7.77
N GLY A 8 24.39 32.31 -7.02
CA GLY A 8 24.20 31.15 -6.17
C GLY A 8 24.39 29.85 -6.94
N ALA A 9 25.40 29.08 -6.54
CA ALA A 9 25.52 27.70 -6.94
C ALA A 9 24.19 26.97 -6.62
N PRO A 10 23.69 26.10 -7.52
CA PRO A 10 22.49 25.33 -7.25
C PRO A 10 22.66 24.57 -5.93
N PRO A 11 21.61 24.48 -5.09
CA PRO A 11 21.69 23.74 -3.83
C PRO A 11 22.21 22.33 -4.14
N GLY A 12 23.26 21.93 -3.42
CA GLY A 12 23.82 20.59 -3.52
C GLY A 12 22.74 19.53 -3.27
N PRO A 13 22.96 18.28 -3.73
CA PRO A 13 21.99 17.21 -3.53
C PRO A 13 21.61 17.11 -2.04
N PRO A 14 20.34 16.82 -1.72
CA PRO A 14 19.89 16.75 -0.33
C PRO A 14 20.79 15.80 0.45
N ILE A 15 21.27 16.27 1.60
CA ILE A 15 22.11 15.48 2.49
C ILE A 15 21.23 14.37 3.06
N ASP A 16 21.58 13.12 2.79
CA ASP A 16 20.87 11.96 3.28
C ASP A 16 21.04 11.86 4.81
N ASP A 17 20.01 12.24 5.57
CA ASP A 17 20.06 12.19 7.04
C ASP A 17 19.94 10.72 7.48
N ARG A 18 20.99 10.21 8.12
CA ARG A 18 21.03 8.85 8.66
C ARG A 18 19.84 8.52 9.57
N ARG A 19 19.30 9.52 10.29
CA ARG A 19 18.12 9.33 11.15
C ARG A 19 16.84 9.16 10.34
N GLU A 20 16.71 9.90 9.24
CA GLU A 20 15.57 9.79 8.34
C GLU A 20 15.55 8.43 7.64
N ILE A 21 16.68 8.00 7.07
CA ILE A 21 16.81 6.69 6.42
C ILE A 21 16.45 5.56 7.40
N PHE A 22 16.95 5.63 8.64
CA PHE A 22 16.65 4.63 9.66
C PHE A 22 15.17 4.62 10.02
N GLY A 23 14.54 5.79 10.15
CA GLY A 23 13.10 5.92 10.39
C GLY A 23 12.27 5.27 9.26
N TRP A 24 12.61 5.56 8.01
CA TRP A 24 11.97 4.95 6.84
C TRP A 24 12.16 3.45 6.78
N MET A 25 13.38 2.96 7.08
CA MET A 25 13.67 1.52 7.09
C MET A 25 12.91 0.80 8.21
N MET A 26 12.84 1.38 9.41
CA MET A 26 12.05 0.84 10.52
C MET A 26 10.55 0.84 10.24
N TYR A 27 10.03 1.89 9.60
CA TYR A 27 8.64 1.94 9.15
C TYR A 27 8.33 0.82 8.14
N ALA A 28 9.16 0.67 7.11
CA ALA A 28 8.99 -0.39 6.11
C ALA A 28 9.11 -1.79 6.72
N TRP A 29 10.01 -1.96 7.71
CA TRP A 29 10.15 -3.20 8.45
C TRP A 29 8.88 -3.53 9.26
N ALA A 30 8.35 -2.56 10.00
CA ALA A 30 7.13 -2.74 10.78
C ALA A 30 5.92 -3.06 9.90
N PHE A 31 5.78 -2.37 8.76
CA PHE A 31 4.68 -2.62 7.82
C PHE A 31 4.74 -4.04 7.24
N HIS A 32 5.90 -4.49 6.74
CA HIS A 32 6.03 -5.86 6.23
C HIS A 32 5.88 -6.92 7.32
N GLY A 33 6.39 -6.64 8.53
CA GLY A 33 6.19 -7.49 9.70
C GLY A 33 4.71 -7.66 10.02
N PHE A 34 3.94 -6.57 10.02
CA PHE A 34 2.49 -6.61 10.25
C PHE A 34 1.75 -7.41 9.18
N ILE A 35 2.06 -7.20 7.89
CA ILE A 35 1.40 -7.92 6.79
C ILE A 35 1.66 -9.43 6.90
N THR A 36 2.91 -9.84 7.06
CA THR A 36 3.27 -11.27 7.10
C THR A 36 2.73 -11.99 8.34
N THR A 37 2.64 -11.31 9.49
CA THR A 37 2.16 -11.92 10.75
C THR A 37 0.65 -11.79 10.92
N VAL A 38 0.10 -10.59 10.87
CA VAL A 38 -1.32 -10.34 11.15
C VAL A 38 -2.17 -10.62 9.92
N ALA A 39 -1.83 -10.03 8.77
CA ALA A 39 -2.66 -10.15 7.58
C ALA A 39 -2.59 -11.55 6.95
N THR A 40 -1.43 -12.20 6.97
CA THR A 40 -1.28 -13.54 6.37
C THR A 40 -1.56 -14.67 7.38
N VAL A 41 -0.89 -14.69 8.54
CA VAL A 41 -0.98 -15.83 9.47
C VAL A 41 -2.26 -15.80 10.31
N LEU A 42 -2.73 -14.64 10.77
CA LEU A 42 -3.92 -14.56 11.62
C LEU A 42 -5.21 -14.40 10.83
N LEU A 43 -5.25 -13.42 9.92
CA LEU A 43 -6.49 -13.02 9.24
C LEU A 43 -7.03 -14.11 8.30
N GLY A 44 -6.15 -14.84 7.59
CA GLY A 44 -6.54 -15.90 6.67
C GLY A 44 -7.33 -17.03 7.34
N PRO A 45 -6.79 -17.70 8.37
CA PRO A 45 -7.51 -18.72 9.14
C PRO A 45 -8.75 -18.17 9.84
N TYR A 46 -8.67 -16.96 10.42
CA TYR A 46 -9.80 -16.34 11.11
C TYR A 46 -11.01 -16.15 10.19
N LEU A 47 -10.81 -15.54 9.02
CA LEU A 47 -11.89 -15.30 8.06
C LEU A 47 -12.42 -16.60 7.45
N THR A 48 -11.55 -17.59 7.24
CA THR A 48 -11.97 -18.93 6.78
C THR A 48 -12.90 -19.59 7.80
N LEU A 49 -12.52 -19.58 9.09
CA LEU A 49 -13.36 -20.13 10.16
C LEU A 49 -14.67 -19.37 10.32
N LEU A 50 -14.66 -18.05 10.20
CA LEU A 50 -15.86 -17.23 10.24
C LEU A 50 -16.83 -17.59 9.10
N ALA A 51 -16.31 -17.72 7.88
CA ALA A 51 -17.10 -18.11 6.71
C ALA A 51 -17.65 -19.54 6.84
N GLN A 52 -16.84 -20.49 7.35
CA GLN A 52 -17.29 -21.86 7.61
C GLN A 52 -18.38 -21.93 8.70
N ARG A 53 -18.31 -21.07 9.73
CA ARG A 53 -19.39 -20.98 10.74
C ARG A 53 -20.69 -20.44 10.15
N ALA A 54 -20.62 -19.55 9.18
CA ALA A 54 -21.79 -18.94 8.55
C ALA A 54 -22.51 -19.89 7.57
N VAL A 55 -21.76 -20.71 6.82
CA VAL A 55 -22.34 -21.49 5.70
C VAL A 55 -22.06 -23.00 5.76
N GLY A 56 -21.22 -23.46 6.69
CA GLY A 56 -20.72 -24.85 6.79
C GLY A 56 -19.38 -25.04 6.08
N GLU A 57 -18.69 -26.17 6.31
CA GLU A 57 -17.33 -26.44 5.80
C GLU A 57 -17.20 -26.32 4.27
N ASN A 58 -18.25 -26.73 3.55
CA ASN A 58 -18.39 -26.60 2.09
C ASN A 58 -19.52 -25.64 1.71
N GLY A 59 -19.89 -24.78 2.65
CA GLY A 59 -20.91 -23.75 2.48
C GLY A 59 -20.54 -22.73 1.41
N ARG A 60 -21.56 -22.31 0.66
CA ARG A 60 -21.43 -21.38 -0.47
C ARG A 60 -21.63 -19.94 0.01
N VAL A 61 -20.55 -19.15 0.03
CA VAL A 61 -20.60 -17.78 0.57
C VAL A 61 -21.23 -16.80 -0.42
N PHE A 62 -21.03 -17.02 -1.72
CA PHE A 62 -21.62 -16.21 -2.78
C PHE A 62 -22.30 -17.13 -3.81
N ALA A 63 -23.60 -16.94 -4.03
CA ALA A 63 -24.40 -17.77 -4.95
C ALA A 63 -24.64 -17.18 -6.36
N PRO A 64 -24.69 -15.84 -6.59
CA PRO A 64 -25.16 -15.34 -7.90
C PRO A 64 -24.08 -15.14 -8.98
N ILE A 65 -22.78 -15.11 -8.67
CA ILE A 65 -21.74 -14.73 -9.67
C ILE A 65 -20.54 -15.70 -9.72
N ALA A 66 -20.18 -16.35 -8.60
CA ALA A 66 -19.07 -17.31 -8.59
C ALA A 66 -19.27 -18.33 -7.46
N PHE A 67 -19.09 -19.62 -7.75
CA PHE A 67 -19.09 -20.70 -6.76
C PHE A 67 -17.87 -20.59 -5.84
N ILE A 68 -17.90 -19.65 -4.89
CA ILE A 68 -16.80 -19.41 -3.96
C ILE A 68 -17.08 -20.16 -2.65
N THR A 69 -16.28 -21.19 -2.41
CA THR A 69 -16.25 -21.94 -1.16
C THR A 69 -15.61 -21.09 -0.06
N ALA A 70 -16.00 -21.30 1.20
CA ALA A 70 -15.47 -20.58 2.36
C ALA A 70 -13.92 -20.48 2.41
N LYS A 71 -13.20 -21.52 1.94
CA LYS A 71 -11.72 -21.55 1.89
C LYS A 71 -11.10 -20.65 0.82
N SER A 72 -11.81 -20.41 -0.29
CA SER A 72 -11.27 -19.63 -1.42
C SER A 72 -11.68 -18.16 -1.39
N PHE A 73 -12.58 -17.77 -0.48
CA PHE A 73 -13.05 -16.39 -0.37
C PHE A 73 -11.92 -15.39 -0.07
N PHE A 74 -11.11 -15.66 0.95
CA PHE A 74 -9.99 -14.78 1.34
C PHE A 74 -8.97 -14.55 0.21
N PRO A 75 -8.42 -15.59 -0.46
CA PRO A 75 -7.46 -15.37 -1.54
C PRO A 75 -8.08 -14.70 -2.77
N TYR A 76 -9.38 -14.88 -3.05
CA TYR A 76 -10.06 -14.14 -4.12
C TYR A 76 -10.10 -12.64 -3.83
N CYS A 77 -10.49 -12.24 -2.61
CA CYS A 77 -10.51 -10.83 -2.21
C CYS A 77 -9.12 -10.18 -2.32
N VAL A 78 -8.08 -10.89 -1.85
CA VAL A 78 -6.70 -10.42 -1.95
C VAL A 78 -6.27 -10.28 -3.43
N SER A 79 -6.58 -11.28 -4.26
CA SER A 79 -6.23 -11.26 -5.69
C SER A 79 -6.88 -10.11 -6.42
N ILE A 80 -8.17 -9.85 -6.17
CA ILE A 80 -8.90 -8.71 -6.75
C ILE A 80 -8.25 -7.40 -6.32
N SER A 81 -7.90 -7.26 -5.03
CA SER A 81 -7.24 -6.05 -4.52
C SER A 81 -5.90 -5.78 -5.23
N VAL A 82 -5.04 -6.79 -5.35
CA VAL A 82 -3.73 -6.66 -6.01
C VAL A 82 -3.89 -6.44 -7.51
N PHE A 83 -4.87 -7.08 -8.14
CA PHE A 83 -5.20 -6.85 -9.53
C PHE A 83 -5.62 -5.40 -9.78
N LEU A 84 -6.49 -4.84 -8.94
CA LEU A 84 -6.84 -3.41 -9.00
C LEU A 84 -5.62 -2.52 -8.80
N GLN A 85 -4.77 -2.84 -7.82
CA GLN A 85 -3.53 -2.10 -7.57
C GLN A 85 -2.63 -2.06 -8.82
N LEU A 86 -2.53 -3.16 -9.58
CA LEU A 86 -1.72 -3.23 -10.79
C LEU A 86 -2.15 -2.19 -11.86
N PHE A 87 -3.43 -1.88 -11.97
CA PHE A 87 -3.91 -0.84 -12.89
C PHE A 87 -3.90 0.55 -12.25
N LEU A 88 -4.26 0.65 -10.96
CA LEU A 88 -4.37 1.92 -10.26
C LEU A 88 -3.00 2.56 -10.00
N LEU A 89 -1.99 1.78 -9.61
CA LEU A 89 -0.65 2.30 -9.25
C LEU A 89 0.03 3.01 -10.43
N PRO A 90 0.09 2.46 -11.66
CA PRO A 90 0.66 3.19 -12.80
C PRO A 90 -0.13 4.44 -13.17
N VAL A 91 -1.46 4.40 -13.09
CA VAL A 91 -2.31 5.54 -13.42
C VAL A 91 -2.13 6.66 -12.39
N LEU A 92 -2.18 6.33 -11.10
CA LEU A 92 -1.95 7.29 -10.01
C LEU A 92 -0.50 7.80 -10.01
N GLY A 93 0.47 6.94 -10.30
CA GLY A 93 1.89 7.32 -10.43
C GLY A 93 2.10 8.30 -11.58
N ALA A 94 1.52 8.03 -12.76
CA ALA A 94 1.55 8.95 -13.88
C ALA A 94 0.90 10.30 -13.51
N ILE A 95 -0.28 10.31 -12.87
CA ILE A 95 -0.92 11.56 -12.42
C ILE A 95 -0.02 12.32 -11.43
N ALA A 96 0.64 11.63 -10.51
CA ALA A 96 1.55 12.24 -9.53
C ALA A 96 2.81 12.82 -10.19
N ASP A 97 3.31 12.20 -11.25
CA ASP A 97 4.49 12.67 -12.00
C ASP A 97 4.17 13.84 -12.92
N TYR A 98 2.98 13.85 -13.55
CA TYR A 98 2.55 14.93 -14.43
C TYR A 98 1.94 16.13 -13.68
N SER A 99 1.68 16.03 -12.37
CA SER A 99 1.05 17.11 -11.60
C SER A 99 2.00 17.81 -10.62
N SER A 100 1.94 19.15 -10.58
CA SER A 100 2.51 19.98 -9.49
C SER A 100 1.75 19.84 -8.16
N LEU A 101 0.72 18.99 -8.11
CA LEU A 101 -0.12 18.70 -6.95
C LEU A 101 0.50 17.69 -5.97
N LYS A 102 1.80 17.38 -6.07
CA LYS A 102 2.50 16.49 -5.11
C LYS A 102 2.20 16.88 -3.65
N LYS A 103 2.15 18.19 -3.34
CA LYS A 103 1.79 18.72 -2.01
C LYS A 103 0.30 18.55 -1.63
N ARG A 104 -0.61 18.54 -2.62
CA ARG A 104 -2.06 18.44 -2.42
C ARG A 104 -2.53 16.99 -2.29
N LEU A 105 -1.89 16.07 -2.99
CA LEU A 105 -2.06 14.63 -2.79
C LEU A 105 -1.53 14.19 -1.42
N LEU A 106 -0.35 14.67 -1.02
CA LEU A 106 0.20 14.45 0.34
C LEU A 106 -0.75 14.94 1.44
N ALA A 107 -1.42 16.07 1.25
CA ALA A 107 -2.37 16.60 2.22
C ALA A 107 -3.69 15.80 2.31
N LEU A 108 -4.10 15.14 1.23
CA LEU A 108 -5.35 14.36 1.18
C LEU A 108 -5.19 12.93 1.71
N THR A 109 -4.02 12.32 1.53
CA THR A 109 -3.73 10.97 2.01
C THR A 109 -3.23 10.94 3.47
N CYS A 110 -2.93 12.09 4.06
CA CYS A 110 -2.47 12.22 5.45
C CYS A 110 -3.62 12.55 6.44
N VAL A 111 -4.88 12.35 6.02
CA VAL A 111 -6.06 12.21 6.90
C VAL A 111 -6.38 10.74 7.01
#